data_AF-A0A6N1Y9A2-F1
#
_entry.id   AF-A0A6N1Y9A2-F1
#
_cell.length_a   1.000
_cell.length_b   1.000
_cell.length_c   1.000
_cell.angle_alpha   90.00
_cell.angle_beta   90.00
_cell.angle_gamma   90.00
#
_symmetry.space_group_name_H-M   'P 1'
#
loop_
_entity.id
_entity.type
_entity.pdbx_description
1 polymer ?
#
loop_
_entity_poly.entity_id
_entity_poly.type
_entity_poly.pdbx_seq_one_letter_code
_entity_poly.pdbx_strand_id
1 'polypeptide(L)'
;MVWALQFFLGLMVANAGEWFMHRYILHYWGKQPDSYWAYHWQEHHYVARQLDMLDPGYQKWPRLWNTQAKEWLALFAILLLNAPFFWWANGYAYAMYLSIITYYIVHRQAHLSRRWAKTYLPWHYEHHLFDSNANWCVTFPLFDYLMKTRRKPQLDSEVN
;
A
#
# COMPACT_ATOMS: atom_id res chain seq x y z
N MET A 1 -26.19 3.89 -14.90
CA MET A 1 -25.74 2.48 -14.78
C MET A 1 -24.28 2.29 -15.21
N VAL A 2 -23.86 2.81 -16.38
CA VAL A 2 -22.46 2.70 -16.86
C VAL A 2 -21.44 3.32 -15.89
N TRP A 3 -21.74 4.49 -15.32
CA TRP A 3 -20.84 5.15 -14.37
C TRP A 3 -20.54 4.30 -13.14
N ALA A 4 -21.58 3.70 -12.53
CA ALA A 4 -21.40 2.86 -11.34
C ALA A 4 -20.56 1.62 -11.66
N LEU A 5 -20.79 0.99 -12.82
CA LEU A 5 -19.96 -0.12 -13.28
C LEU A 5 -18.49 0.31 -13.44
N GLN A 6 -18.23 1.45 -14.10
CA GLN A 6 -16.88 2.00 -14.23
C GLN A 6 -16.24 2.26 -12.86
N PHE A 7 -17.00 2.80 -11.91
CA PHE A 7 -16.52 3.09 -10.57
C PHE A 7 -16.13 1.81 -9.83
N PHE A 8 -16.99 0.78 -9.80
CA PHE A 8 -16.66 -0.50 -9.17
C PHE A 8 -15.47 -1.20 -9.83
N LEU A 9 -15.41 -1.19 -11.17
CA LEU A 9 -14.26 -1.72 -11.89
C LEU A 9 -12.98 -0.92 -11.57
N GLY A 10 -13.07 0.41 -11.44
CA GLY A 10 -11.95 1.25 -11.03
C GLY A 10 -11.44 0.92 -9.63
N LEU A 11 -12.33 0.64 -8.66
CA LEU A 11 -11.92 0.18 -7.33
C LEU A 11 -11.18 -1.17 -7.40
N MET A 12 -11.66 -2.10 -8.23
CA MET A 12 -10.98 -3.38 -8.45
C MET A 12 -9.60 -3.20 -9.10
N VAL A 13 -9.50 -2.34 -10.12
CA VAL A 13 -8.24 -2.01 -10.79
C VAL A 13 -7.27 -1.35 -9.82
N ALA A 14 -7.74 -0.43 -8.97
CA ALA A 14 -6.90 0.22 -7.97
C ALA A 14 -6.30 -0.79 -6.97
N ASN A 15 -7.12 -1.71 -6.46
CA ASN A 15 -6.63 -2.73 -5.53
C ASN A 15 -5.72 -3.78 -6.20
N ALA A 16 -5.99 -4.12 -7.46
CA ALA A 16 -5.08 -4.94 -8.28
C ALA A 16 -3.73 -4.24 -8.48
N GLY A 17 -3.77 -2.95 -8.80
CA GLY A 17 -2.61 -2.10 -8.99
C GLY A 17 -1.80 -1.98 -7.71
N GLU A 18 -2.46 -1.79 -6.57
CA GLU A 18 -1.83 -1.79 -5.25
C GLU A 18 -1.07 -3.11 -4.99
N TRP A 19 -1.72 -4.26 -5.16
CA TRP A 19 -1.09 -5.57 -5.03
C TRP A 19 0.13 -5.73 -5.95
N PHE A 20 -0.02 -5.36 -7.22
CA PHE A 20 1.03 -5.50 -8.22
C PHE A 20 2.23 -4.58 -7.93
N MET A 21 1.96 -3.29 -7.72
CA MET A 21 2.98 -2.29 -7.40
C MET A 21 3.73 -2.68 -6.14
N HIS A 22 3.02 -3.05 -5.08
CA HIS A 22 3.66 -3.39 -3.83
C HIS A 22 4.56 -4.62 -3.98
N ARG A 23 4.08 -5.69 -4.63
CA ARG A 23 4.86 -6.91 -4.83
C ARG A 23 6.05 -6.75 -5.79
N TYR A 24 5.82 -6.21 -6.97
CA TYR A 24 6.80 -6.26 -8.07
C TYR A 24 7.64 -5.00 -8.20
N ILE A 25 7.13 -3.85 -7.78
CA ILE A 25 7.88 -2.60 -7.84
C ILE A 25 8.53 -2.34 -6.50
N LEU A 26 7.71 -2.22 -5.45
CA LEU A 26 8.20 -1.81 -4.13
C LEU A 26 9.00 -2.92 -3.42
N HIS A 27 8.66 -4.19 -3.59
CA HIS A 27 9.41 -5.30 -2.99
C HIS A 27 10.43 -5.97 -3.90
N TYR A 28 10.04 -6.37 -5.11
CA TYR A 28 10.99 -7.05 -6.00
C TYR A 28 12.11 -6.11 -6.45
N TRP A 29 11.80 -4.91 -6.96
CA TRP A 29 12.85 -3.92 -7.27
C TRP A 29 13.36 -3.17 -6.04
N GLY A 30 12.57 -3.00 -4.98
CA GLY A 30 13.05 -2.36 -3.75
C GLY A 30 14.08 -3.17 -2.97
N LYS A 31 14.21 -4.48 -3.22
CA LYS A 31 15.33 -5.27 -2.69
C LYS A 31 16.66 -5.01 -3.40
N GLN A 32 16.65 -4.35 -4.56
CA GLN A 32 17.86 -3.99 -5.30
C GLN A 32 18.40 -2.64 -4.79
N PRO A 33 19.63 -2.57 -4.23
CA PRO A 33 20.12 -1.36 -3.56
C PRO A 33 20.18 -0.10 -4.43
N ASP A 34 20.50 -0.25 -5.72
CA ASP A 34 20.65 0.89 -6.64
C ASP A 34 19.31 1.32 -7.28
N SER A 35 18.21 0.66 -6.93
CA SER A 35 16.88 0.96 -7.46
C SER A 35 16.29 2.21 -6.81
N TYR A 36 15.57 3.02 -7.59
CA TYR A 36 14.75 4.11 -7.04
C TYR A 36 13.81 3.62 -5.93
N TRP A 37 13.32 2.38 -6.03
CA TRP A 37 12.37 1.76 -5.10
C TRP A 37 13.02 1.20 -3.83
N ALA A 38 14.35 1.25 -3.71
CA ALA A 38 15.09 0.69 -2.59
C ALA A 38 14.63 1.22 -1.22
N TYR A 39 14.13 2.46 -1.19
CA TYR A 39 13.61 3.10 0.02
C TYR A 39 12.49 2.29 0.69
N HIS A 40 11.65 1.62 -0.10
CA HIS A 40 10.52 0.88 0.46
C HIS A 40 11.00 -0.27 1.34
N TRP A 41 12.02 -1.01 0.88
CA TRP A 41 12.57 -2.12 1.65
C TRP A 41 13.58 -1.68 2.70
N GLN A 42 14.56 -0.85 2.31
CA GLN A 42 15.74 -0.53 3.10
C GLN A 42 15.52 0.57 4.14
N GLU A 43 14.56 1.48 3.89
CA GLU A 43 14.23 2.55 4.81
C GLU A 43 12.91 2.20 5.52
N HIS A 44 11.82 2.12 4.77
CA HIS A 44 10.47 2.01 5.31
C HIS A 44 10.21 0.68 6.04
N HIS A 45 10.37 -0.45 5.36
CA HIS A 45 10.19 -1.77 5.99
C HIS A 45 11.17 -2.01 7.13
N TYR A 46 12.44 -1.63 6.94
CA TYR A 46 13.47 -1.77 7.96
C TYR A 46 13.09 -1.01 9.24
N VAL A 47 12.79 0.29 9.13
CA VAL A 47 12.42 1.13 10.29
C VAL A 47 11.11 0.67 10.91
N ALA A 48 10.08 0.40 10.11
CA ALA A 48 8.79 -0.08 10.60
C ALA A 48 8.93 -1.41 11.35
N ARG A 49 9.86 -2.29 10.97
CA ARG A 49 10.11 -3.52 11.72
C ARG A 49 10.83 -3.27 13.04
N GLN A 50 11.82 -2.38 13.07
CA GLN A 50 12.54 -2.03 14.30
C GLN A 50 11.65 -1.30 15.31
N LEU A 51 10.69 -0.51 14.82
CA LEU A 51 9.81 0.33 15.63
C LEU A 51 8.35 -0.18 15.66
N ASP A 52 8.16 -1.47 15.40
CA ASP A 52 6.88 -2.19 15.61
C ASP A 52 5.68 -1.49 14.93
N MET A 53 5.79 -1.38 13.60
CA MET A 53 4.92 -0.69 12.65
C MET A 53 5.17 0.82 12.52
N LEU A 54 5.80 1.48 13.49
CA LEU A 54 5.95 2.92 13.43
C LEU A 54 7.04 3.34 12.44
N ASP A 55 6.79 4.40 11.69
CA ASP A 55 7.80 5.01 10.81
C ASP A 55 7.85 6.54 11.02
N PRO A 56 8.88 7.05 11.72
CA PRO A 56 9.09 8.49 11.94
C PRO A 56 9.17 9.31 10.65
N GLY A 57 9.45 8.67 9.50
CA GLY A 57 9.40 9.29 8.18
C GLY A 57 8.03 9.90 7.85
N TYR A 58 6.95 9.40 8.45
CA TYR A 58 5.59 9.93 8.30
C TYR A 58 5.19 11.02 9.32
N GLN A 59 6.00 11.22 10.37
CA GLN A 59 5.73 12.21 11.43
C GLN A 59 6.18 13.61 11.05
N LYS A 60 7.19 13.72 10.18
CA LYS A 60 7.72 15.00 9.71
C LYS A 60 7.09 15.35 8.37
N TRP A 61 7.07 16.64 8.05
CA TRP A 61 6.72 17.08 6.69
C TRP A 61 7.67 16.44 5.66
N PRO A 62 7.19 16.10 4.45
CA PRO A 62 8.02 15.51 3.41
C PRO A 62 9.20 16.45 3.12
N ARG A 63 10.41 15.98 3.41
CA ARG A 63 11.64 16.61 2.92
C ARG A 63 12.05 15.88 1.65
N LEU A 64 12.65 16.61 0.72
CA LEU A 64 13.17 16.04 -0.52
C LEU A 64 13.91 14.72 -0.23
N TRP A 65 13.50 13.65 -0.92
CA TRP A 65 14.12 12.31 -0.89
C TRP A 65 13.90 11.41 0.33
N ASN A 66 12.98 11.71 1.25
CA ASN A 66 12.54 10.74 2.27
C ASN A 66 11.49 9.75 1.72
N THR A 67 11.21 8.65 2.45
CA THR A 67 10.15 7.66 2.14
C THR A 67 8.84 8.32 1.68
N GLN A 68 8.35 9.27 2.47
CA GLN A 68 7.07 9.93 2.22
C GLN A 68 7.07 10.74 0.91
N ALA A 69 8.15 11.46 0.60
CA ALA A 69 8.25 12.24 -0.63
C ALA A 69 8.31 11.34 -1.88
N LYS A 70 9.03 10.21 -1.80
CA LYS A 70 9.09 9.23 -2.90
C LYS A 70 7.73 8.56 -3.13
N GLU A 71 7.03 8.19 -2.05
CA GLU A 71 5.65 7.70 -2.14
C GLU A 71 4.72 8.74 -2.78
N TRP A 72 4.78 10.00 -2.33
CA TRP A 72 3.98 11.09 -2.92
C TRP A 72 4.24 11.24 -4.42
N LEU A 73 5.51 11.19 -4.85
CA LEU A 73 5.85 11.29 -6.26
C LEU A 73 5.23 10.14 -7.08
N ALA A 74 5.32 8.91 -6.57
CA ALA A 74 4.72 7.75 -7.22
C ALA A 74 3.18 7.85 -7.28
N LEU A 75 2.53 8.20 -6.19
CA LEU A 75 1.08 8.37 -6.13
C LEU A 75 0.60 9.50 -7.04
N PHE A 76 1.31 10.64 -7.04
CA PHE A 76 1.00 11.76 -7.92
C PHE A 76 1.16 11.40 -9.41
N ALA A 77 2.19 10.63 -9.76
CA ALA A 77 2.36 10.12 -11.12
C ALA A 77 1.19 9.21 -11.54
N ILE A 78 0.71 8.34 -10.64
CA ILE A 78 -0.47 7.51 -10.90
C ILE A 78 -1.72 8.37 -11.12
N LEU A 79 -1.93 9.42 -10.30
CA LEU A 79 -3.05 10.35 -10.49
C LEU A 79 -2.96 11.05 -11.85
N LEU A 80 -1.80 11.60 -12.21
CA LEU A 80 -1.58 12.24 -13.51
C LEU A 80 -1.85 11.30 -14.69
N LEU A 81 -1.38 10.05 -14.62
CA LEU A 81 -1.63 9.05 -15.64
C LEU A 81 -3.12 8.72 -15.79
N ASN A 82 -3.89 8.82 -14.71
CA ASN A 82 -5.33 8.56 -14.70
C ASN A 82 -6.19 9.80 -14.99
N ALA A 83 -5.62 11.02 -14.99
CA ALA A 83 -6.36 12.26 -15.23
C ALA A 83 -7.12 12.28 -16.58
N PRO A 84 -6.55 11.78 -17.71
CA PRO A 84 -7.26 11.71 -18.98
C PRO A 84 -8.57 10.89 -18.94
N PHE A 85 -8.74 9.97 -17.98
CA PHE A 85 -9.96 9.18 -17.89
C PHE A 85 -11.17 9.97 -17.38
N PHE A 86 -11.00 11.20 -16.85
CA PHE A 86 -12.14 12.07 -16.54
C PHE A 86 -12.99 12.41 -17.78
N TRP A 87 -12.42 12.38 -18.99
CA TRP A 87 -13.15 12.67 -20.21
C TRP A 87 -13.85 11.44 -20.81
N TRP A 88 -13.30 10.23 -20.64
CA TRP A 88 -13.81 9.02 -21.30
C TRP A 88 -14.47 8.00 -20.36
N ALA A 89 -14.03 7.93 -19.10
CA ALA A 89 -14.47 6.95 -18.11
C ALA A 89 -14.45 7.58 -16.71
N ASN A 90 -15.23 8.65 -16.53
CA ASN A 90 -15.17 9.46 -15.30
C ASN A 90 -15.44 8.64 -14.03
N GLY A 91 -16.32 7.64 -14.03
CA GLY A 91 -16.54 6.76 -12.88
C GLY A 91 -15.27 6.01 -12.46
N TYR A 92 -14.52 5.49 -13.43
CA TYR A 92 -13.22 4.86 -13.19
C TYR A 92 -12.21 5.87 -12.63
N ALA A 93 -12.13 7.06 -13.22
CA ALA A 93 -11.20 8.10 -12.76
C ALA A 93 -11.47 8.52 -11.31
N TYR A 94 -12.75 8.71 -10.93
CA TYR A 94 -13.13 8.98 -9.54
C TYR A 94 -12.74 7.85 -8.59
N ALA A 95 -12.95 6.59 -8.99
CA ALA A 95 -12.55 5.45 -8.19
C ALA A 95 -11.04 5.40 -7.96
N MET A 96 -10.23 5.60 -9.02
CA MET A 96 -8.77 5.63 -8.92
C MET A 96 -8.28 6.74 -7.99
N TYR A 97 -8.82 7.96 -8.14
CA TYR A 97 -8.45 9.10 -7.30
C TYR A 97 -8.83 8.86 -5.84
N LEU A 98 -10.04 8.37 -5.58
CA LEU A 98 -10.48 8.00 -4.24
C LEU A 98 -9.55 6.95 -3.64
N SER A 99 -9.25 5.87 -4.37
CA SER A 99 -8.39 4.79 -3.89
C SER A 99 -6.98 5.25 -3.57
N ILE A 100 -6.37 6.10 -4.40
CA ILE A 100 -5.01 6.63 -4.16
C ILE A 100 -4.97 7.57 -2.94
N ILE A 101 -5.98 8.43 -2.79
CA ILE A 101 -6.08 9.31 -1.62
C ILE A 101 -6.30 8.48 -0.34
N THR A 102 -7.22 7.51 -0.39
CA THR A 102 -7.49 6.60 0.72
C THR A 102 -6.24 5.80 1.07
N TYR A 103 -5.53 5.24 0.09
CA TYR A 103 -4.27 4.53 0.26
C TYR A 103 -3.30 5.35 1.10
N TYR A 104 -3.01 6.58 0.68
CA TYR A 104 -2.07 7.42 1.40
C TYR A 104 -2.50 7.70 2.85
N ILE A 105 -3.77 8.02 3.07
CA ILE A 105 -4.30 8.32 4.39
C ILE A 105 -4.17 7.12 5.32
N VAL A 106 -4.65 5.95 4.88
CA VAL A 106 -4.70 4.76 5.74
C VAL A 106 -3.31 4.16 5.93
N HIS A 107 -2.46 4.20 4.90
CA HIS A 107 -1.07 3.78 4.96
C HIS A 107 -0.30 4.62 5.99
N ARG A 108 -0.34 5.95 5.85
CA ARG A 108 0.27 6.87 6.80
C ARG A 108 -0.27 6.66 8.22
N GLN A 109 -1.58 6.53 8.39
CA GLN A 109 -2.18 6.32 9.70
C GLN A 109 -1.70 5.00 10.36
N ALA A 110 -1.51 3.95 9.56
CA ALA A 110 -0.96 2.68 10.04
C ALA A 110 0.43 2.86 10.64
N HIS A 111 1.28 3.67 10.01
CA HIS A 111 2.64 3.95 10.46
C HIS A 111 2.76 5.02 11.54
N LEU A 112 1.67 5.71 11.88
CA LEU A 112 1.60 6.64 13.00
C LEU A 112 1.01 6.00 14.26
N SER A 113 0.19 4.95 14.11
CA SER A 113 -0.45 4.29 15.24
C SER A 113 -0.48 2.78 15.05
N ARG A 114 0.43 2.10 15.76
CA ARG A 114 0.48 0.63 15.84
C ARG A 114 -0.89 0.02 16.18
N ARG A 115 -1.56 0.54 17.20
CA ARG A 115 -2.88 0.03 17.62
C ARG A 115 -3.90 0.14 16.50
N TRP A 116 -3.93 1.30 15.83
CA TRP A 116 -4.82 1.52 14.71
C TRP A 116 -4.52 0.56 13.54
N ALA A 117 -3.23 0.38 13.20
CA ALA A 117 -2.81 -0.55 12.15
C ALA A 117 -3.28 -1.98 12.44
N LYS A 118 -3.04 -2.50 13.66
CA LYS A 118 -3.48 -3.84 14.07
C LYS A 118 -5.00 -4.02 13.98
N THR A 119 -5.76 -2.99 14.36
CA THR A 119 -7.23 -3.09 14.40
C THR A 119 -7.86 -2.98 13.01
N TYR A 120 -7.42 -2.00 12.20
CA TYR A 120 -8.12 -1.64 10.97
C TYR A 120 -7.43 -2.13 9.69
N LEU A 121 -6.11 -2.33 9.72
CA LEU A 121 -5.33 -2.86 8.61
C LEU A 121 -4.44 -4.04 9.06
N PRO A 122 -5.00 -5.09 9.68
CA PRO A 122 -4.21 -6.19 10.25
C PRO A 122 -3.31 -6.86 9.20
N TRP A 123 -3.76 -6.99 7.95
CA TRP A 123 -2.94 -7.55 6.88
C TRP A 123 -1.69 -6.72 6.59
N HIS A 124 -1.78 -5.39 6.63
CA HIS A 124 -0.63 -4.50 6.41
C HIS A 124 0.31 -4.51 7.63
N TYR A 125 -0.25 -4.52 8.85
CA TYR A 125 0.53 -4.77 10.06
C TYR A 125 1.32 -6.08 9.95
N GLU A 126 0.66 -7.14 9.47
CA GLU A 126 1.26 -8.45 9.33
C GLU A 126 2.34 -8.52 8.23
N HIS A 127 2.14 -7.77 7.15
CA HIS A 127 3.13 -7.60 6.08
C HIS A 127 4.45 -7.04 6.61
N HIS A 128 4.39 -6.01 7.46
CA HIS A 128 5.59 -5.40 8.03
C HIS A 128 6.28 -6.31 9.05
N LEU A 129 5.52 -7.02 9.88
CA LEU A 129 6.08 -7.63 11.10
C LEU A 129 6.20 -9.15 11.10
N PHE A 130 5.44 -9.86 10.25
CA PHE A 130 5.48 -11.33 10.23
C PHE A 130 5.99 -11.87 8.90
N ASP A 131 5.38 -11.49 7.78
CA ASP A 131 5.80 -11.97 6.46
C ASP A 131 5.74 -10.86 5.41
N SER A 132 6.90 -10.29 5.09
CA SER A 132 7.03 -9.24 4.06
C SER A 132 6.99 -9.76 2.64
N ASN A 133 6.84 -11.08 2.42
CA ASN A 133 6.60 -11.67 1.10
C ASN A 133 5.12 -12.09 0.91
N ALA A 134 4.21 -11.51 1.68
CA ALA A 134 2.77 -11.77 1.65
C ALA A 134 1.98 -10.50 2.03
N ASN A 135 0.65 -10.50 1.88
CA ASN A 135 -0.23 -9.38 2.27
C ASN A 135 0.13 -8.04 1.60
N TRP A 136 0.11 -8.00 0.27
CA TRP A 136 0.58 -6.88 -0.54
C TRP A 136 -0.40 -5.70 -0.61
N CYS A 137 -1.70 -5.91 -0.43
CA CYS A 137 -2.64 -4.80 -0.41
C CYS A 137 -2.56 -4.07 0.93
N VAL A 138 -2.56 -2.75 0.94
CA VAL A 138 -2.64 -1.88 2.13
C VAL A 138 -4.10 -1.51 2.42
N THR A 139 -4.88 -1.02 1.45
CA THR A 139 -6.23 -0.49 1.67
C THR A 139 -7.27 -1.56 2.01
N PHE A 140 -7.28 -2.65 1.24
CA PHE A 140 -8.19 -3.78 1.41
C PHE A 140 -7.57 -5.04 0.79
N PRO A 141 -7.62 -6.22 1.43
CA PRO A 141 -6.85 -7.38 1.00
C PRO A 141 -7.53 -8.21 -0.12
N LEU A 142 -8.36 -7.62 -0.98
CA LEU A 142 -9.09 -8.37 -2.01
C LEU A 142 -8.14 -9.13 -2.94
N PHE A 143 -7.16 -8.45 -3.54
CA PHE A 143 -6.21 -9.11 -4.43
C PHE A 143 -5.25 -10.06 -3.71
N ASP A 144 -5.00 -9.86 -2.41
CA ASP A 144 -4.32 -10.87 -1.61
C ASP A 144 -5.11 -12.18 -1.48
N TYR A 145 -6.43 -12.10 -1.35
CA TYR A 145 -7.28 -13.28 -1.35
C TYR A 145 -7.36 -13.91 -2.74
N LEU A 146 -7.62 -13.12 -3.78
CA LEU A 146 -7.74 -13.62 -5.15
C LEU A 146 -6.45 -14.30 -5.64
N MET A 147 -5.30 -13.71 -5.32
CA MET A 147 -3.98 -14.22 -5.72
C MET A 147 -3.37 -15.20 -4.71
N LYS A 148 -4.11 -15.55 -3.65
CA LYS A 148 -3.68 -16.46 -2.58
C LYS A 148 -2.36 -16.03 -1.91
N THR A 149 -2.16 -14.73 -1.72
CA THR A 149 -1.01 -14.13 -1.04
C THR A 149 -1.34 -13.61 0.36
N ARG A 150 -2.58 -13.74 0.83
CA ARG A 150 -2.94 -13.47 2.24
C ARG A 150 -2.33 -14.51 3.17
N ARG A 151 -1.54 -14.09 4.16
CA ARG A 151 -0.98 -14.94 5.22
C ARG A 151 -1.17 -14.33 6.60
N LYS A 152 -1.78 -15.07 7.51
CA LYS A 152 -1.88 -14.70 8.92
C LYS A 152 -0.70 -15.28 9.70
N PRO A 153 -0.28 -14.65 10.81
CA PRO A 153 0.67 -15.25 11.73
C PRO A 153 0.14 -16.60 12.18
N GLN A 154 1.01 -17.60 12.25
CA GLN A 154 0.69 -18.80 13.01
C GLN A 154 0.57 -18.36 14.47
N LEU A 155 -0.66 -18.35 14.99
CA LEU A 155 -0.84 -18.46 16.42
C LEU A 155 -0.33 -19.86 16.73
N ASP A 156 0.71 -19.98 17.54
CA ASP A 156 1.10 -21.27 18.08
C ASP A 156 -0.19 -21.89 18.63
N SER A 157 -0.67 -22.94 17.97
CA SER A 157 -1.70 -23.79 18.53
C SER A 157 -1.15 -24.23 19.86
N GLU A 158 -1.86 -23.87 20.93
CA GLU A 158 -1.54 -24.21 22.30
C GLU A 158 -0.87 -25.58 22.33
N VAL A 159 0.37 -25.57 22.80
CA VAL A 159 1.11 -26.76 23.19
C VAL A 159 0.20 -27.51 24.17
N ASN A 160 -0.44 -28.57 23.68
CA ASN A 160 -1.05 -29.60 24.53
C ASN A 160 0.05 -30.37 25.26
#